data_AF-A0A8J7BZG4-F1
#
_entry.id   AF-A0A8J7BZG4-F1
#
_cell.length_a   1.000
_cell.length_b   1.000
_cell.length_c   1.000
_cell.angle_alpha   90.00
_cell.angle_beta   90.00
_cell.angle_gamma   90.00
#
_symmetry.space_group_name_H-M   'P 1'
#
loop_
_entity.id
_entity.type
_entity.pdbx_description
1 polymer ?
#
loop_
_entity_poly.entity_id
_entity_poly.type
_entity_poly.pdbx_seq_one_letter_code
_entity_poly.pdbx_strand_id
1 'polypeptide(L)' 'MNMPPTLKLGSTGPMVEGLQRDLSAKGYLDAGAVNGSFDATTENAVKKFQQDNGLTADGVVGPQTGQKLGGPPA' A
#
# COMPACT_ATOMS: atom_id res chain seq x y z
N MET A 1 19.08 -8.95 9.63
CA MET A 1 18.53 -7.86 8.79
C MET A 1 17.03 -8.11 8.65
N ASN A 2 16.19 -7.39 9.41
CA ASN A 2 14.73 -7.48 9.25
C ASN A 2 14.33 -6.60 8.07
N MET A 3 14.16 -7.19 6.89
CA MET A 3 13.41 -6.51 5.83
C MET A 3 11.95 -6.43 6.30
N PRO A 4 11.34 -5.24 6.40
CA PRO A 4 9.93 -5.14 6.74
C PRO A 4 9.11 -5.93 5.70
N PRO A 5 8.02 -6.57 6.11
CA PRO A 5 7.21 -7.40 5.23
C PRO A 5 6.76 -6.57 4.03
N THR A 6 7.14 -7.02 2.84
CA THR A 6 6.74 -6.42 1.57
C THR A 6 5.30 -6.82 1.25
N LEU A 7 4.40 -5.85 1.15
CA LEU A 7 3.02 -6.11 0.69
C LEU A 7 2.94 -5.98 -0.83
N LYS A 8 2.24 -6.90 -1.48
CA LYS A 8 2.08 -6.97 -2.93
C LYS A 8 0.79 -7.70 -3.28
N LEU A 9 0.46 -7.76 -4.57
CA LEU A 9 -0.68 -8.54 -5.06
C LEU A 9 -0.70 -9.96 -4.46
N GLY A 10 -1.86 -10.33 -3.87
CA GLY A 10 -2.08 -11.59 -3.18
C GLY A 10 -1.72 -11.59 -1.69
N SER A 11 -1.08 -10.54 -1.16
CA SER A 11 -0.92 -10.35 0.29
C SER A 11 -2.29 -10.19 0.96
N THR A 12 -2.44 -10.70 2.18
CA THR A 12 -3.67 -10.56 2.96
C THR A 12 -3.36 -10.30 4.43
N GLY A 13 -4.32 -9.73 5.17
CA GLY A 13 -4.28 -9.59 6.62
C GLY A 13 -4.21 -8.13 7.10
N PRO A 14 -3.96 -7.91 8.39
CA PRO A 14 -4.11 -6.60 9.03
C PRO A 14 -3.17 -5.53 8.45
N MET A 15 -1.96 -5.92 8.03
CA MET A 15 -1.03 -4.98 7.39
C MET A 15 -1.55 -4.47 6.05
N VAL A 16 -2.34 -5.27 5.33
CA VAL A 16 -2.99 -4.84 4.09
C VAL A 16 -4.15 -3.90 4.40
N GLU A 17 -4.92 -4.15 5.47
CA GLU A 17 -5.95 -3.19 5.91
C GLU A 17 -5.35 -1.84 6.28
N GLY A 18 -4.25 -1.83 7.04
CA GLY A 18 -3.52 -0.61 7.38
C GLY A 18 -3.10 0.15 6.13
N LEU A 19 -2.50 -0.54 5.16
CA LEU A 19 -2.11 0.05 3.87
C LEU A 19 -3.31 0.65 3.14
N GLN A 20 -4.42 -0.09 3.05
CA GLN A 20 -5.62 0.35 2.36
C GLN A 20 -6.21 1.59 3.04
N ARG A 21 -6.21 1.65 4.38
CA ARG A 21 -6.62 2.84 5.14
C ARG A 21 -5.72 4.03 4.87
N ASP A 22 -4.40 3.83 4.83
CA ASP A 22 -3.45 4.92 4.53
C ASP A 22 -3.63 5.45 3.11
N LEU A 23 -3.79 4.56 2.13
CA LEU A 23 -4.09 4.93 0.75
C LEU A 23 -5.43 5.66 0.64
N SER A 24 -6.44 5.23 1.38
CA SER A 24 -7.75 5.86 1.40
C SER A 24 -7.72 7.25 2.03
N ALA A 25 -7.05 7.41 3.17
CA ALA A 25 -6.85 8.69 3.83
C ALA A 25 -6.10 9.71 2.94
N LYS A 26 -5.26 9.21 2.02
CA LYS A 26 -4.54 10.04 1.04
C LYS A 26 -5.28 10.20 -0.29
N GLY A 27 -6.47 9.62 -0.45
CA GLY A 27 -7.32 9.76 -1.64
C GLY A 27 -6.96 8.85 -2.82
N TYR A 28 -6.17 7.79 -2.60
CA TYR A 28 -5.77 6.83 -3.64
C TYR A 28 -6.65 5.59 -3.69
N LEU A 29 -7.43 5.32 -2.64
CA LEU A 29 -8.30 4.16 -2.52
C LEU A 29 -9.64 4.54 -1.91
N ASP A 30 -10.73 3.91 -2.37
CA ASP A 30 -12.04 4.10 -1.75
C ASP A 30 -12.07 3.45 -0.35
N ALA A 31 -12.72 4.09 0.61
CA ALA A 31 -12.81 3.56 1.98
C ALA A 31 -13.57 2.22 2.04
N GLY A 32 -14.50 1.97 1.10
CA GLY A 32 -15.20 0.71 0.96
C GLY A 32 -14.35 -0.43 0.38
N ALA A 33 -13.16 -0.13 -0.15
CA ALA A 33 -12.23 -1.14 -0.65
C ALA A 33 -11.27 -1.69 0.42
N VAL A 34 -11.35 -1.19 1.66
CA VAL A 34 -10.57 -1.71 2.79
C VAL A 34 -11.14 -3.08 3.21
N ASN A 35 -10.48 -4.15 2.79
CA ASN A 35 -10.92 -5.54 2.99
C ASN A 35 -9.78 -6.48 3.44
N GLY A 36 -8.58 -5.94 3.65
CA GLY A 36 -7.41 -6.72 4.06
C GLY A 36 -6.87 -7.66 2.98
N SER A 37 -7.30 -7.49 1.73
CA SER A 37 -6.85 -8.28 0.58
C SER A 37 -6.19 -7.38 -0.44
N PHE A 38 -4.91 -7.63 -0.72
CA PHE A 38 -4.16 -6.86 -1.69
C PHE A 38 -4.49 -7.39 -3.08
N ASP A 39 -5.55 -6.85 -3.64
CA ASP A 39 -6.07 -7.17 -4.97
C ASP A 39 -5.58 -6.17 -6.03
N ALA A 40 -6.09 -6.29 -7.26
CA ALA A 40 -5.75 -5.37 -8.35
C ALA A 40 -6.15 -3.92 -8.04
N THR A 41 -7.23 -3.70 -7.27
CA THR A 41 -7.66 -2.36 -6.83
C THR A 41 -6.60 -1.73 -5.93
N THR A 42 -6.13 -2.48 -4.94
CA THR A 42 -5.07 -2.06 -4.02
C THR A 42 -3.75 -1.85 -4.75
N GLU A 43 -3.40 -2.74 -5.69
CA GLU A 43 -2.18 -2.61 -6.50
C GLU A 43 -2.19 -1.33 -7.33
N ASN A 44 -3.31 -1.01 -7.99
CA ASN A 44 -3.44 0.22 -8.78
C ASN A 44 -3.33 1.48 -7.91
N ALA A 45 -3.93 1.46 -6.71
CA ALA A 45 -3.80 2.55 -5.74
C ALA A 45 -2.34 2.75 -5.30
N VAL A 46 -1.61 1.67 -5.01
CA VAL A 46 -0.18 1.71 -4.68
C VAL A 46 0.64 2.26 -5.85
N LYS A 47 0.42 1.76 -7.08
CA LYS A 47 1.12 2.25 -8.27
C LYS A 47 0.91 3.74 -8.48
N LYS A 48 -0.34 4.21 -8.35
CA LYS A 48 -0.66 5.63 -8.46
C LYS A 48 0.02 6.46 -7.38
N PHE A 49 -0.03 6.00 -6.13
CA PHE A 49 0.67 6.64 -5.01
C PHE A 49 2.18 6.72 -5.26
N GLN A 50 2.79 5.64 -5.74
CA GLN A 50 4.20 5.59 -6.10
C GLN A 50 4.54 6.62 -7.18
N GLN A 51 3.78 6.67 -8.27
CA GLN A 51 3.96 7.65 -9.35
C GLN A 51 3.90 9.08 -8.84
N ASP A 52 2.85 9.42 -8.09
CA ASP A 52 2.62 10.77 -7.58
C ASP A 52 3.68 11.19 -6.53
N ASN A 53 4.42 10.24 -5.95
CA ASN A 53 5.50 10.46 -4.99
C ASN A 53 6.92 10.29 -5.58
N GLY A 54 7.04 10.12 -6.91
CA GLY A 54 8.33 9.96 -7.59
C GLY A 54 9.05 8.65 -7.28
N LEU A 55 8.30 7.60 -6.93
CA LEU A 55 8.80 6.24 -6.74
C LEU A 55 8.58 5.41 -8.01
N THR A 56 9.31 4.29 -8.12
CA THR A 56 9.01 3.27 -9.12
C THR A 56 7.62 2.69 -8.86
N ALA A 57 6.76 2.73 -9.88
CA ALA A 57 5.37 2.30 -9.82
C ALA A 57 5.23 0.77 -10.02
N ASP A 58 5.91 -0.01 -9.18
CA ASP A 58 5.93 -1.48 -9.26
C ASP A 58 4.72 -2.16 -8.59
N GLY A 59 3.91 -1.41 -7.84
CA GLY A 59 2.77 -1.95 -7.09
C GLY A 59 3.17 -2.71 -5.83
N VAL A 60 4.42 -2.55 -5.39
CA VAL A 60 5.00 -3.25 -4.25
C VAL A 60 5.27 -2.27 -3.11
N VAL A 61 4.70 -2.54 -1.93
CA VAL A 61 4.93 -1.73 -0.74
C VAL A 61 6.17 -2.22 -0.02
N GLY A 62 7.31 -1.71 -0.47
CA GLY A 62 8.59 -1.84 0.21
C GLY A 62 8.88 -0.69 1.19
N PRO A 63 10.10 -0.64 1.76
CA PRO A 63 10.49 0.38 2.74
C PRO A 63 10.32 1.82 2.24
N GLN A 64 10.60 2.10 0.96
CA GLN A 64 10.46 3.44 0.38
C GLN A 64 8.99 3.86 0.28
N THR A 65 8.13 2.96 -0.18
CA THR A 65 6.67 3.20 -0.24
C THR A 65 6.11 3.41 1.16
N GLY A 66 6.47 2.56 2.14
CA GLY A 66 6.06 2.71 3.55
C GLY A 66 6.51 4.03 4.16
N GLN A 67 7.76 4.46 3.94
CA GLN A 67 8.24 5.76 4.41
C GLN A 67 7.40 6.93 3.89
N LYS A 68 6.96 6.89 2.63
CA LYS A 68 6.09 7.92 2.06
C LYS A 68 4.66 7.85 2.60
N LEU A 69 4.18 6.67 3.01
CA LEU A 69 2.87 6.51 3.63
C LEU A 69 2.82 7.09 5.05
N GLY A 70 3.95 7.08 5.77
CA GLY A 70 4.10 7.59 7.13
C GLY A 70 4.75 6.59 8.09
N GLY A 71 5.20 5.43 7.60
CA GLY A 71 5.68 4.30 8.38
C GLY A 71 5.19 2.98 7.79
N PRO A 72 5.56 1.82 8.38
CA PRO A 72 4.87 0.59 8.05
C PRO A 72 3.37 0.75 8.34
N PRO A 73 2.48 0.24 7.46
CA PRO A 73 1.04 0.31 7.69
C PRO A 73 0.70 -0.33 9.05
N ALA A 74 -0.01 0.42 9.89
CA ALA A 74 -0.36 0.05 11.26
C ALA A 74 -1.45 -1.01 11.32
#